data_AF-A0AAV2RPT2-F1
#
_entry.id   AF-A0AAV2RPT2-F1
#
_cell.length_a   1.000
_cell.length_b   1.000
_cell.length_c   1.000
_cell.angle_alpha   90.00
_cell.angle_beta   90.00
_cell.angle_gamma   90.00
#
_symmetry.space_group_name_H-M   'P 1'
#
loop_
_entity.id
_entity.type
_entity.pdbx_description
1 polymer ?
#
loop_
_entity_poly.entity_id
_entity_poly.type
_entity_poly.pdbx_seq_one_letter_code
_entity_poly.pdbx_strand_id
1 'polypeptide(L)'
;GSGTGNIIVNSLKVNDGHWHHITLERFGSKAQVCVDSSQCRQGHSPGSSDLLNLENPHLYLGAEVHLPNYAKHGLVGCIDQPMLDNQRLPLKYTEKSKVASLLTMNDVTTHCPVLLIPPGPCGSHPCYNGGTCIDGNNSFICQCLPRFQ
;
A
#
# COMPACT_ATOMS: atom_id res chain seq x y z
N GLY A 1 11.00 17.02 -4.50
CA GLY A 1 12.45 16.79 -4.57
C GLY A 1 12.75 16.02 -5.83
N SER A 2 13.99 15.57 -5.95
CA SER A 2 14.47 14.65 -6.98
C SER A 2 14.94 13.38 -6.26
N GLY A 3 14.00 12.47 -6.00
CA GLY A 3 14.26 11.21 -5.31
C GLY A 3 13.20 10.83 -4.27
N THR A 4 13.34 9.63 -3.72
CA THR A 4 12.39 9.05 -2.76
C THR A 4 12.68 9.54 -1.34
N GLY A 5 11.62 9.91 -0.61
CA GLY A 5 11.67 10.17 0.83
C GLY A 5 10.83 9.12 1.56
N ASN A 6 11.39 8.49 2.58
CA ASN A 6 10.70 7.48 3.38
C ASN A 6 10.24 8.09 4.70
N ILE A 7 8.96 7.91 5.03
CA ILE A 7 8.36 8.34 6.30
C ILE A 7 7.88 7.09 7.03
N ILE A 8 8.30 6.93 8.28
CA ILE A 8 7.96 5.76 9.08
C ILE A 8 7.37 6.24 10.42
N VAL A 9 6.18 5.72 10.76
CA VAL A 9 5.51 5.94 12.04
C VAL A 9 5.65 4.67 12.89
N ASN A 10 6.66 4.63 13.77
CA ASN A 10 6.99 3.45 14.58
C ASN A 10 6.29 3.39 15.95
N SER A 11 5.58 4.45 16.36
CA SER A 11 4.99 4.54 17.69
C SER A 11 3.73 3.69 17.87
N LEU A 12 3.17 3.15 16.79
CA LEU A 12 1.91 2.41 16.80
C LEU A 12 2.00 1.13 15.98
N LYS A 13 1.46 0.04 16.53
CA LYS A 13 1.24 -1.21 15.81
C LYS A 13 -0.13 -1.12 15.12
N VAL A 14 -0.14 -1.05 13.79
CA VAL A 14 -1.38 -0.89 12.98
C VAL A 14 -1.96 -2.19 12.43
N ASN A 15 -1.26 -3.32 12.62
CA ASN A 15 -1.74 -4.65 12.28
C ASN A 15 -2.37 -5.33 13.51
N ASP A 16 -3.20 -4.60 14.24
CA ASP A 16 -3.85 -5.03 15.47
C ASP A 16 -5.29 -5.54 15.25
N GLY A 17 -5.78 -5.47 14.01
CA GLY A 17 -7.12 -5.91 13.62
C GLY A 17 -8.19 -4.82 13.74
N HIS A 18 -7.84 -3.60 14.17
CA HIS A 18 -8.76 -2.48 14.23
C HIS A 18 -8.63 -1.57 12.99
N TRP A 19 -9.66 -0.76 12.77
CA TRP A 19 -9.62 0.28 11.75
C TRP A 19 -8.72 1.42 12.17
N HIS A 20 -7.81 1.81 11.28
CA HIS A 20 -6.97 2.99 11.44
C HIS A 20 -7.27 4.01 10.33
N HIS A 21 -7.24 5.28 10.68
CA HIS A 21 -7.34 6.37 9.71
C HIS A 21 -5.95 6.87 9.34
N ILE A 22 -5.55 6.69 8.08
CA ILE A 22 -4.25 7.10 7.57
C ILE A 22 -4.43 8.30 6.65
N THR A 23 -3.72 9.39 6.95
CA THR A 23 -3.71 10.60 6.13
C THR A 23 -2.29 10.82 5.60
N LEU A 24 -2.18 11.02 4.28
CA LEU A 24 -0.94 11.41 3.61
C LEU A 24 -1.14 12.80 2.98
N GLU A 25 -0.32 13.76 3.37
CA GLU A 25 -0.33 15.11 2.82
C GLU A 25 1.05 15.44 2.25
N ARG A 26 1.07 16.18 1.14
CA ARG A 26 2.30 16.61 0.48
C ARG A 26 2.28 18.12 0.26
N PHE A 27 3.34 18.80 0.69
CA PHE A 27 3.56 20.22 0.54
C PHE A 27 4.94 20.45 -0.11
N GLY A 28 4.96 20.60 -1.44
CA GLY A 28 6.20 20.68 -2.21
C GLY A 28 7.04 19.40 -2.03
N SER A 29 8.30 19.55 -1.64
CA SER A 29 9.21 18.44 -1.32
C SER A 29 8.94 17.73 0.01
N LYS A 30 8.15 18.34 0.91
CA LYS A 30 7.79 17.77 2.22
C LYS A 30 6.53 16.92 2.13
N ALA A 31 6.48 15.85 2.91
CA ALA A 31 5.28 15.07 3.11
C ALA A 31 5.07 14.78 4.60
N GLN A 32 3.80 14.61 4.97
CA GLN A 32 3.38 14.25 6.31
C GLN A 32 2.47 13.03 6.24
N VAL A 33 2.74 12.06 7.10
CA VAL A 33 1.89 10.90 7.32
C VAL A 33 1.35 10.99 8.74
N CYS A 34 0.04 10.87 8.90
CA CYS A 34 -0.61 10.78 10.20
C CYS A 34 -1.40 9.48 10.30
N VAL A 35 -1.31 8.85 11.47
CA VAL A 35 -2.16 7.71 11.86
C VAL A 35 -3.08 8.16 12.99
N ASP A 36 -4.38 7.90 12.83
CA ASP A 36 -5.47 8.23 13.77
C ASP A 36 -5.44 9.68 14.23
N SER A 37 -5.11 10.59 13.31
CA SER A 37 -5.02 12.05 13.51
C SER A 37 -4.04 12.55 14.59
N SER A 38 -3.36 11.66 15.31
CA SER A 38 -2.53 12.02 16.47
C SER A 38 -1.05 11.65 16.29
N GLN A 39 -0.76 10.59 15.54
CA GLN A 39 0.61 10.10 15.32
C GLN A 39 1.12 10.57 13.96
N CYS A 40 1.65 11.79 13.92
CA CYS A 40 2.14 12.40 12.70
C CYS A 40 3.67 12.35 12.58
N ARG A 41 4.18 12.02 11.40
CA ARG A 41 5.59 12.07 11.05
C ARG A 41 5.75 12.78 9.72
N GLN A 42 6.81 13.58 9.62
CA GLN A 42 7.18 14.27 8.41
C GLN A 42 8.46 13.69 7.84
N GLY A 43 8.59 13.81 6.53
CA GLY A 43 9.83 13.58 5.81
C GLY A 43 9.88 14.47 4.59
N HIS A 44 11.01 14.43 3.91
CA HIS A 44 11.19 15.19 2.69
C HIS A 44 11.90 14.33 1.65
N SER A 45 11.58 14.61 0.40
CA SER A 45 12.38 14.12 -0.72
C SER A 45 13.69 14.92 -0.81
N PRO A 46 14.83 14.29 -1.17
CA PRO A 46 16.08 15.00 -1.41
C PRO A 46 16.00 15.87 -2.68
N GLY A 47 16.97 16.76 -2.92
CA GLY A 47 17.04 17.61 -4.11
C GLY A 47 16.23 18.92 -4.02
N SER A 48 16.24 19.71 -5.10
CA SER A 48 15.72 21.10 -5.13
C SER A 48 14.36 21.27 -5.79
N SER A 49 13.81 20.23 -6.43
CA SER A 49 12.48 20.30 -7.04
C SER A 49 11.37 20.24 -5.98
N ASP A 50 10.24 20.91 -6.19
CA ASP A 50 9.00 20.73 -5.41
C ASP A 50 7.88 20.06 -6.22
N LEU A 51 8.13 19.77 -7.49
CA LEU A 51 7.19 19.13 -8.40
C LEU A 51 7.19 17.61 -8.20
N LEU A 52 6.00 17.00 -8.33
CA LEU A 52 5.82 15.57 -8.48
C LEU A 52 5.40 15.32 -9.93
N ASN A 53 6.25 14.65 -10.69
CA ASN A 53 5.91 14.23 -12.04
C ASN A 53 5.51 12.75 -12.00
N LEU A 54 4.35 12.43 -12.58
CA LEU A 54 3.86 11.06 -12.67
C LEU A 54 4.01 10.62 -14.13
N GLU A 55 4.82 9.59 -14.37
CA GLU A 55 4.99 9.01 -15.72
C GLU A 55 3.71 8.31 -16.20
N ASN A 56 2.90 7.83 -15.26
CA ASN A 56 1.67 7.09 -15.50
C ASN A 56 0.52 7.69 -14.66
N PRO A 57 -0.66 7.97 -15.24
CA PRO A 57 -1.82 8.49 -14.50
C PRO A 57 -2.54 7.44 -13.63
N HIS A 58 -2.11 6.18 -13.63
CA HIS A 58 -2.74 5.13 -12.84
C HIS A 58 -2.35 5.19 -11.37
N LEU A 59 -3.36 5.25 -10.50
CA LEU A 59 -3.24 5.06 -9.05
C LEU A 59 -3.54 3.60 -8.71
N TYR A 60 -2.64 2.95 -7.98
CA TYR A 60 -2.84 1.61 -7.44
C TYR A 60 -3.02 1.70 -5.93
N LEU A 61 -4.02 0.99 -5.41
CA LEU A 61 -4.28 0.89 -3.98
C LEU A 61 -4.22 -0.59 -3.57
N GLY A 62 -3.55 -0.87 -2.46
CA GLY A 62 -3.45 -2.21 -1.90
C GLY A 62 -2.37 -3.10 -2.51
N ALA A 63 -1.56 -2.65 -3.47
CA ALA A 63 -0.36 -3.37 -3.91
C ALA A 63 0.62 -2.45 -4.62
N GLU A 64 1.89 -2.85 -4.64
CA GLU A 64 2.90 -2.30 -5.54
C GLU A 64 2.76 -2.98 -6.90
N VAL A 65 2.52 -2.22 -7.97
CA VAL A 65 2.27 -2.78 -9.31
C VAL A 65 3.40 -2.40 -10.26
N HIS A 66 4.04 -3.42 -10.83
CA HIS A 66 4.97 -3.28 -11.94
C HIS A 66 4.31 -3.77 -13.23
N LEU A 67 4.21 -2.87 -14.21
CA LEU A 67 3.61 -3.18 -15.50
C LEU A 67 4.40 -4.27 -16.25
N PRO A 68 3.72 -5.14 -17.02
CA PRO A 68 2.30 -5.06 -17.34
C PRO A 68 1.34 -5.70 -16.32
N ASN A 69 1.76 -6.53 -15.36
CA ASN A 69 0.82 -7.22 -14.44
C ASN A 69 1.43 -7.81 -13.15
N TYR A 70 2.64 -7.39 -12.76
CA TYR A 70 3.30 -8.01 -11.62
C TYR A 70 3.05 -7.19 -10.34
N ALA A 71 2.12 -7.66 -9.52
CA ALA A 71 1.86 -7.10 -8.20
C ALA A 71 2.80 -7.73 -7.15
N LYS A 72 3.36 -6.90 -6.29
CA LYS A 72 4.17 -7.30 -5.15
C LYS A 72 3.70 -6.57 -3.90
N HIS A 73 4.06 -7.13 -2.74
CA HIS A 73 3.84 -6.52 -1.44
C HIS A 73 2.38 -6.05 -1.25
N GLY A 74 1.44 -6.92 -1.61
CA GLY A 74 0.01 -6.64 -1.54
C GLY A 74 -0.48 -6.53 -0.10
N LEU A 75 -1.50 -5.70 0.11
CA LEU A 75 -2.24 -5.58 1.35
C LEU A 75 -3.23 -6.74 1.46
N VAL A 76 -3.10 -7.53 2.52
CA VAL A 76 -4.13 -8.47 2.97
C VAL A 76 -4.88 -7.81 4.11
N GLY A 77 -6.05 -7.24 3.82
CA GLY A 77 -6.83 -6.48 4.79
C GLY A 77 -7.99 -5.75 4.14
N CYS A 78 -8.46 -4.71 4.81
CA CYS A 78 -9.58 -3.91 4.34
C CYS A 78 -9.17 -2.45 4.15
N ILE A 79 -9.71 -1.83 3.10
CA ILE A 79 -9.64 -0.40 2.86
C ILE A 79 -11.09 0.08 2.76
N ASP A 80 -11.42 1.14 3.47
CA ASP A 80 -12.72 1.79 3.35
C ASP A 80 -12.53 3.29 3.09
N GLN A 81 -13.45 3.86 2.31
CA GLN A 81 -13.54 5.28 1.98
C GLN A 81 -12.22 5.93 1.53
N PRO A 82 -11.48 5.38 0.56
CA PRO A 82 -10.27 6.02 0.07
C PRO A 82 -10.60 7.38 -0.57
N MET A 83 -9.74 8.37 -0.33
CA MET A 83 -9.92 9.74 -0.81
C MET A 83 -8.65 10.23 -1.50
N LEU A 84 -8.82 11.07 -2.53
CA LEU A 84 -7.76 11.82 -3.19
C LEU A 84 -8.22 13.28 -3.30
N ASP A 85 -7.41 14.22 -2.83
CA ASP A 85 -7.73 15.65 -2.80
C ASP A 85 -9.12 15.95 -2.22
N ASN A 86 -9.44 15.32 -1.08
CA ASN A 86 -10.74 15.39 -0.40
C ASN A 86 -11.95 14.88 -1.23
N GLN A 87 -11.72 14.17 -2.33
CA GLN A 87 -12.76 13.52 -3.11
C GLN A 87 -12.70 12.01 -2.95
N ARG A 88 -13.85 11.39 -2.68
CA ARG A 88 -13.96 9.93 -2.55
C ARG A 88 -13.59 9.26 -3.87
N LEU A 89 -12.79 8.21 -3.78
CA LEU A 89 -12.48 7.33 -4.90
C LEU A 89 -13.56 6.25 -5.02
N PRO A 90 -13.94 5.85 -6.24
CA PRO A 90 -14.97 4.84 -6.45
C PRO A 90 -14.45 3.46 -6.06
N LEU A 91 -15.21 2.73 -5.23
CA LEU A 91 -14.93 1.32 -4.87
C LEU A 91 -15.84 0.34 -5.62
N LYS A 92 -16.80 0.87 -6.40
CA LYS A 92 -17.67 0.09 -7.29
C LYS A 92 -17.64 0.71 -8.68
N TYR A 93 -17.71 -0.11 -9.74
CA TYR A 93 -17.75 0.39 -11.12
C TYR A 93 -18.95 1.30 -11.42
N THR A 94 -20.00 1.24 -10.61
CA THR A 94 -21.18 2.11 -10.72
C THR A 94 -20.98 3.47 -10.05
N GLU A 95 -19.98 3.62 -9.18
CA GLU A 95 -19.68 4.87 -8.50
C GLU A 95 -18.89 5.80 -9.42
N LYS A 96 -19.14 7.10 -9.27
CA LYS A 96 -18.45 8.15 -10.04
C LYS A 96 -17.65 9.03 -9.10
N SER A 97 -16.48 9.47 -9.56
CA SER A 97 -15.68 10.48 -8.89
C SER A 97 -15.16 11.48 -9.92
N LYS A 98 -14.87 12.72 -9.48
CA LYS A 98 -14.35 13.76 -10.38
C LYS A 98 -12.84 13.66 -10.59
N VAL A 99 -12.14 12.90 -9.73
CA VAL A 99 -10.67 12.81 -9.73
C VAL A 99 -10.15 11.52 -10.32
N ALA A 100 -10.93 10.44 -10.32
CA ALA A 100 -10.51 9.14 -10.85
C ALA A 100 -11.71 8.26 -11.23
N SER A 101 -11.46 7.28 -12.10
CA SER A 101 -12.37 6.19 -12.42
C SER A 101 -11.77 4.85 -12.01
N LEU A 102 -12.62 3.91 -11.59
CA LEU A 102 -12.18 2.56 -11.25
C LEU A 102 -11.91 1.77 -12.54
N LEU A 103 -10.69 1.25 -12.70
CA LEU A 103 -10.27 0.50 -13.89
C LEU A 103 -10.34 -1.01 -13.71
N THR A 104 -9.76 -1.52 -12.62
CA THR A 104 -9.71 -2.95 -12.33
C THR A 104 -9.70 -3.20 -10.83
N MET A 105 -10.14 -4.39 -10.43
CA MET A 105 -10.05 -4.91 -9.07
C MET A 105 -9.61 -6.38 -9.17
N ASN A 106 -8.43 -6.69 -8.64
CA ASN A 106 -7.87 -8.06 -8.63
C ASN A 106 -7.84 -8.58 -7.20
N ASP A 107 -8.44 -9.74 -6.96
CA ASP A 107 -8.51 -10.38 -5.64
C ASP A 107 -9.14 -9.49 -4.54
N VAL A 108 -10.11 -8.65 -4.92
CA VAL A 108 -10.84 -7.76 -4.01
C VAL A 108 -12.29 -8.25 -3.84
N THR A 109 -12.75 -8.31 -2.60
CA THR A 109 -14.15 -8.54 -2.25
C THR A 109 -14.79 -7.28 -1.67
N THR A 110 -16.10 -7.09 -1.85
CA THR A 110 -16.83 -5.91 -1.36
C THR A 110 -17.19 -5.94 0.13
N HIS A 111 -16.83 -7.01 0.83
CA HIS A 111 -17.11 -7.18 2.25
C HIS A 111 -15.80 -7.29 3.01
N CYS A 112 -15.70 -6.56 4.13
CA CYS A 112 -14.62 -6.73 5.08
C CYS A 112 -15.06 -7.73 6.16
N PRO A 113 -14.33 -8.84 6.39
CA PRO A 113 -14.66 -9.76 7.47
C PRO A 113 -14.43 -9.09 8.83
N VAL A 114 -15.23 -9.45 9.83
CA VAL A 114 -15.12 -8.94 11.20
C VAL A 114 -13.78 -9.34 11.84
N LEU A 115 -13.22 -10.47 11.42
CA LEU A 115 -11.93 -10.97 11.88
C LEU A 115 -10.98 -11.09 10.71
N LEU A 116 -9.87 -10.34 10.78
CA LEU A 116 -8.73 -10.49 9.88
C LEU A 116 -7.78 -11.51 10.48
N ILE A 117 -7.66 -12.67 9.82
CA ILE A 117 -6.68 -13.69 10.20
C ILE A 117 -5.33 -13.24 9.65
N PRO A 118 -4.28 -13.10 10.47
CA PRO A 118 -2.95 -12.75 9.98
C PRO A 118 -2.51 -13.76 8.90
N PRO A 119 -1.95 -13.30 7.77
CA PRO A 119 -1.57 -14.13 6.63
C PRO A 119 -0.40 -15.11 6.88
N GLY A 120 -0.04 -15.35 8.14
CA GLY A 120 1.08 -16.21 8.51
C GLY A 120 2.46 -15.62 8.17
N PRO A 121 3.54 -16.40 8.36
CA PRO A 121 4.92 -16.02 8.06
C PRO A 121 5.15 -15.58 6.61
N CYS A 122 4.42 -16.14 5.63
CA CYS A 122 4.54 -15.73 4.23
C CYS A 122 3.89 -14.38 3.92
N GLY A 123 3.00 -13.88 4.77
CA GLY A 123 2.31 -12.62 4.53
C GLY A 123 3.22 -11.38 4.47
N SER A 124 4.38 -11.42 5.12
CA SER A 124 5.39 -10.36 5.00
C SER A 124 6.19 -10.42 3.70
N HIS A 125 5.83 -11.32 2.77
CA HIS A 125 6.52 -11.56 1.51
C HIS A 125 8.05 -11.74 1.69
N PRO A 126 8.50 -12.69 2.54
CA PRO A 126 9.91 -12.78 2.93
C PRO A 126 10.85 -13.32 1.83
N CYS A 127 10.30 -13.84 0.73
CA CYS A 127 11.08 -14.46 -0.33
C CYS A 127 11.50 -13.46 -1.41
N TYR A 128 12.81 -13.39 -1.66
CA TYR A 128 13.39 -12.52 -2.68
C TYR A 128 13.40 -13.15 -4.07
N ASN A 129 13.70 -12.33 -5.08
CA ASN A 129 13.97 -12.76 -6.46
C ASN A 129 12.85 -13.58 -7.16
N GLY A 130 11.62 -13.42 -6.69
CA GLY A 130 10.46 -14.15 -7.20
C GLY A 130 10.40 -15.61 -6.73
N GLY A 131 11.05 -15.95 -5.61
CA GLY A 131 10.87 -17.24 -4.96
C GLY A 131 9.46 -17.40 -4.37
N THR A 132 8.95 -18.62 -4.37
CA THR A 132 7.63 -18.95 -3.81
C THR A 132 7.75 -19.18 -2.31
N CYS A 133 6.94 -18.47 -1.53
CA CYS A 133 6.87 -18.69 -0.08
C CYS A 133 5.90 -19.83 0.25
N ILE A 134 6.33 -20.73 1.13
CA ILE A 134 5.53 -21.83 1.65
C ILE A 134 5.44 -21.65 3.17
N ASP A 135 4.22 -21.51 3.69
CA ASP A 135 3.99 -21.40 5.13
C ASP A 135 4.32 -22.73 5.84
N GLY A 136 5.06 -22.61 6.94
CA GLY A 136 5.33 -23.68 7.89
C GLY A 136 4.71 -23.39 9.26
N ASN A 137 4.95 -24.27 10.24
CA ASN A 137 4.47 -24.07 11.60
C ASN A 137 5.28 -22.95 12.29
N ASN A 138 4.78 -21.70 12.23
CA ASN A 138 5.47 -20.48 12.65
C ASN A 138 6.80 -20.19 11.90
N SER A 139 7.00 -20.76 10.72
CA SER A 139 8.17 -20.53 9.86
C SER A 139 7.74 -20.39 8.41
N PHE A 140 8.66 -20.01 7.52
CA PHE A 140 8.44 -20.03 6.07
C PHE A 140 9.60 -20.72 5.37
N ILE A 141 9.32 -21.31 4.21
CA ILE A 141 10.33 -21.85 3.30
C ILE A 141 10.23 -21.07 1.99
N CYS A 142 11.35 -20.54 1.51
CA CYS A 142 11.43 -19.93 0.19
C CYS A 142 11.91 -20.96 -0.83
N GLN A 143 11.03 -21.33 -1.75
CA GLN A 143 11.39 -22.11 -2.93
C GLN A 143 11.93 -21.15 -3.99
N CYS A 144 13.25 -21.07 -4.09
CA CYS A 144 13.93 -20.26 -5.09
C CYS A 144 13.79 -20.84 -6.50
N LEU A 145 13.76 -19.96 -7.50
CA LEU A 145 13.94 -20.35 -8.90
C LEU A 145 15.34 -20.97 -9.09
N PRO A 146 15.54 -21.90 -10.05
CA PRO A 146 16.82 -22.61 -10.23
C PRO A 146 18.06 -21.71 -10.35
N ARG A 147 17.89 -20.49 -10.86
CA ARG A 147 18.95 -19.47 -11.01
C ARG A 147 19.37 -18.75 -9.72
N PHE A 148 18.69 -19.02 -8.60
CA PHE A 148 18.88 -18.38 -7.29
C PHE A 148 18.93 -19.41 -6.14
N GLN A 149 19.33 -20.65 -6.44
CA GLN A 149 19.61 -21.69 -5.44
C GLN A 149 20.92 -21.45 -4.71
#